data_AF-B8GIM7-F1
#
_entry.id   AF-B8GIM7-F1
#
_cell.length_a   1.000
_cell.length_b   1.000
_cell.length_c   1.000
_cell.angle_alpha   90.00
_cell.angle_beta   90.00
_cell.angle_gamma   90.00
#
_symmetry.space_group_name_H-M   'P 1'
#
loop_
_entity.id
_entity.type
_entity.pdbx_description
1 polymer ?
#
loop_
_entity_poly.entity_id
_entity_poly.type
_entity_poly.pdbx_seq_one_letter_code
_entity_poly.pdbx_strand_id
1 'polypeptide(L)'
;MQKTIYGNMYDTEQSVLLARGTFIDGHTSDGRVRHGTKELYRSDKGRFFLSHTTLWESKRNYIESVSIDGAKKLYASLPEHILPFTEAFADQQAPII
;
A
#
# COMPACT_ATOMS: atom_id res chain seq x y z
N MET A 1 -2.19 7.84 -8.65
CA MET A 1 -2.16 6.55 -9.38
C MET A 1 -3.51 5.89 -9.20
N GLN A 2 -4.15 5.43 -10.29
CA GLN A 2 -5.50 4.88 -10.24
C GLN A 2 -5.57 3.52 -10.96
N LYS A 3 -6.32 2.56 -10.40
CA LYS A 3 -6.59 1.26 -11.03
C LYS A 3 -7.95 0.72 -10.60
N THR A 4 -8.68 0.14 -11.54
CA THR A 4 -9.92 -0.59 -11.25
C THR A 4 -9.64 -2.09 -11.20
N ILE A 5 -9.99 -2.74 -10.09
CA ILE A 5 -9.80 -4.19 -9.87
C ILE A 5 -11.15 -4.77 -9.44
N TYR A 6 -11.67 -5.75 -10.17
CA TYR A 6 -12.98 -6.39 -9.91
C TYR A 6 -14.13 -5.37 -9.70
N GLY A 7 -14.19 -4.32 -10.52
CA GLY A 7 -15.21 -3.27 -10.42
C GLY A 7 -14.97 -2.23 -9.31
N ASN A 8 -13.89 -2.37 -8.54
CA ASN A 8 -13.53 -1.45 -7.46
C ASN A 8 -12.42 -0.50 -7.91
N MET A 9 -12.69 0.80 -7.83
CA MET A 9 -11.69 1.83 -8.09
C MET A 9 -10.79 2.00 -6.87
N TYR A 10 -9.48 1.97 -7.12
CA TYR A 10 -8.42 2.28 -6.18
C TYR A 10 -7.65 3.47 -6.72
N ASP A 11 -7.50 4.50 -5.90
CA ASP A 11 -6.83 5.74 -6.27
C ASP A 11 -5.99 6.23 -5.09
N THR A 12 -4.68 6.36 -5.29
CA THR A 12 -3.75 6.83 -4.25
C THR A 12 -4.00 8.28 -3.84
N GLU A 13 -4.59 9.12 -4.71
CA GLU A 13 -4.84 10.53 -4.42
C GLU A 13 -6.11 10.73 -3.58
N GLN A 14 -7.10 9.85 -3.78
CA GLN A 14 -8.36 9.85 -3.04
C GLN A 14 -8.32 8.92 -1.80
N SER A 15 -7.15 8.33 -1.51
CA SER A 15 -6.97 7.37 -0.42
C SER A 15 -6.00 7.88 0.63
N VAL A 16 -6.15 7.37 1.84
CA VAL A 16 -5.32 7.74 2.97
C VAL A 16 -4.10 6.82 3.03
N LEU A 17 -2.90 7.40 3.04
CA LEU A 17 -1.65 6.66 3.24
C LEU A 17 -1.51 6.27 4.71
N LEU A 18 -1.38 4.98 4.99
CA LEU A 18 -1.26 4.45 6.35
C LEU A 18 0.19 4.21 6.74
N ALA A 19 0.96 3.59 5.84
CA ALA A 19 2.33 3.18 6.09
C ALA A 19 3.11 3.05 4.78
N ARG A 20 4.43 3.18 4.84
CA ARG A 20 5.30 3.00 3.69
C ARG A 20 6.61 2.31 4.06
N GLY A 21 7.29 1.80 3.04
CA GLY A 21 8.58 1.16 3.19
C GLY A 21 9.27 0.93 1.86
N THR A 22 10.56 0.66 1.92
CA THR A 22 11.35 0.28 0.75
C THR A 22 11.57 -1.23 0.73
N PHE A 23 11.75 -1.77 -0.47
CA PHE A 23 12.11 -3.17 -0.68
C PHE A 23 13.19 -3.27 -1.75
N ILE A 24 13.95 -4.36 -1.75
CA ILE A 24 14.88 -4.67 -2.83
C ILE A 24 14.06 -5.27 -3.97
N ASP A 25 14.01 -4.55 -5.08
CA ASP A 25 13.23 -4.92 -6.26
C ASP A 25 14.07 -5.77 -7.25
N GLY A 26 15.40 -5.70 -7.14
CA GLY A 26 16.31 -6.57 -7.88
C GLY A 26 17.70 -5.99 -8.04
N HIS A 27 18.48 -6.61 -8.92
CA HIS A 27 19.81 -6.15 -9.32
C HIS A 27 19.81 -5.83 -10.82
N THR A 28 20.50 -4.77 -11.19
CA THR A 28 20.79 -4.48 -12.60
C THR A 28 21.91 -5.37 -13.13
N SER A 29 22.07 -5.43 -14.46
CA SER A 29 23.13 -6.21 -15.10
C SER A 29 24.54 -5.73 -14.75
N ASP A 30 24.70 -4.47 -14.32
CA ASP A 30 25.94 -3.89 -13.77
C ASP A 30 26.08 -4.09 -12.24
N GLY A 31 25.21 -4.89 -11.62
CA GLY A 31 25.33 -5.33 -10.22
C GLY A 31 24.76 -4.36 -9.17
N ARG A 32 24.14 -3.25 -9.57
CA ARG A 32 23.57 -2.28 -8.62
C ARG A 32 22.24 -2.78 -8.06
N VAL A 33 22.09 -2.68 -6.73
CA VAL A 33 20.82 -2.96 -6.04
C VAL A 33 19.81 -1.88 -6.40
N ARG A 34 18.60 -2.29 -6.78
CA ARG A 34 17.48 -1.39 -7.01
C ARG A 34 16.46 -1.54 -5.90
N HIS A 35 15.94 -0.40 -5.48
CA HIS A 35 14.92 -0.31 -4.47
C HIS A 35 13.57 0.04 -5.11
N GLY A 36 12.53 -0.63 -4.65
CA GLY A 36 11.14 -0.23 -4.86
C GLY A 36 10.55 0.35 -3.59
N THR A 37 9.44 1.07 -3.74
CA THR A 37 8.65 1.60 -2.63
C THR A 37 7.31 0.88 -2.60
N LYS A 38 6.92 0.44 -1.40
CA LYS A 38 5.60 -0.10 -1.09
C LYS A 38 4.88 0.86 -0.15
N GLU A 39 3.65 1.20 -0.52
CA GLU A 39 2.81 2.14 0.22
C GLU A 39 1.45 1.51 0.47
N LEU A 40 1.04 1.45 1.73
CA LEU A 40 -0.24 0.89 2.16
C LEU A 40 -1.27 2.00 2.26
N TYR A 41 -2.34 1.88 1.50
CA TYR A 41 -3.43 2.84 1.46
C TYR A 41 -4.75 2.25 1.97
N ARG A 42 -5.60 3.16 2.43
CA ARG A 42 -7.00 2.91 2.75
C ARG A 42 -7.89 3.80 1.88
N SER A 43 -8.81 3.20 1.14
CA SER A 43 -9.81 3.94 0.38
C SER A 43 -10.87 4.54 1.31
N ASP A 44 -11.54 5.58 0.83
CA ASP A 44 -12.79 6.15 1.38
C ASP A 44 -13.82 5.07 1.80
N LYS A 45 -13.99 4.02 0.99
CA LYS A 45 -14.90 2.89 1.22
C LYS A 45 -14.36 1.84 2.21
N GLY A 46 -13.28 2.14 2.95
CA GLY A 46 -12.70 1.26 3.96
C GLY A 46 -11.93 0.05 3.41
N ARG A 47 -11.59 0.03 2.12
CA ARG A 47 -10.80 -1.05 1.51
C ARG A 47 -9.32 -0.73 1.57
N PHE A 48 -8.49 -1.76 1.56
CA PHE A 48 -7.04 -1.63 1.66
C PHE A 48 -6.37 -2.07 0.37
N PHE A 49 -5.27 -1.40 0.03
CA PHE A 49 -4.48 -1.75 -1.14
C PHE A 49 -3.04 -1.30 -0.98
N LEU A 50 -2.13 -2.04 -1.64
CA LEU A 50 -0.73 -1.68 -1.76
C LEU A 50 -0.49 -1.02 -3.12
N SER A 51 0.22 0.10 -3.09
CA SER A 51 0.86 0.69 -4.25
C SER A 51 2.32 0.27 -4.26
N HIS A 52 2.74 -0.35 -5.35
CA HIS A 52 4.14 -0.68 -5.62
C HIS A 52 4.67 0.27 -6.67
N THR A 53 5.74 0.98 -6.35
CA THR A 53 6.45 1.85 -7.27
C THR A 53 7.87 1.34 -7.42
N THR A 54 8.29 1.09 -8.66
CA THR A 54 9.65 0.62 -8.98
C THR A 54 10.41 1.68 -9.75
N LEU A 55 11.72 1.77 -9.52
CA LEU A 55 12.61 2.73 -10.18
C LEU A 55 13.14 2.23 -11.54
N TRP A 56 12.48 1.25 -12.16
CA TRP A 56 12.79 0.81 -13.53
C TRP A 56 12.40 1.90 -14.54
N GLU A 57 13.12 1.97 -15.66
CA GLU A 57 12.82 2.91 -16.76
C GLU A 57 11.44 2.69 -17.38
N SER A 58 10.93 1.46 -17.32
CA SER A 58 9.56 1.12 -17.72
C SER A 58 8.50 1.38 -16.63
N LYS A 59 8.90 1.87 -15.45
CA LYS A 59 8.06 2.15 -14.27
C LYS A 59 6.92 1.15 -14.11
N ARG A 60 7.23 -0.03 -13.57
CA ARG A 60 6.19 -1.02 -13.24
C ARG A 60 5.52 -0.62 -11.94
N ASN A 61 4.60 0.34 -12.06
CA ASN A 61 3.75 0.73 -10.96
C ASN A 61 2.48 -0.11 -10.99
N TYR A 62 2.18 -0.81 -9.91
CA TYR A 62 0.96 -1.61 -9.82
C TYR A 62 0.29 -1.48 -8.46
N ILE A 63 -1.04 -1.60 -8.48
CA ILE A 63 -1.87 -1.67 -7.29
C ILE A 63 -2.32 -3.11 -7.09
N GLU A 64 -2.24 -3.57 -5.85
CA GLU A 64 -2.73 -4.84 -5.35
C GLU A 64 -3.79 -4.59 -4.27
N SER A 65 -4.99 -5.17 -4.43
CA SER A 65 -6.01 -5.14 -3.39
C SER A 65 -5.65 -6.08 -2.26
N VAL A 66 -5.78 -5.65 -1.01
CA VAL A 66 -5.43 -6.46 0.17
C VAL A 66 -6.62 -6.57 1.12
N SER A 67 -6.78 -7.74 1.73
CA SER A 67 -7.75 -7.94 2.81
C SER A 67 -7.35 -7.15 4.07
N ILE A 68 -8.28 -6.94 4.99
CA ILE A 68 -7.99 -6.25 6.25
C ILE A 68 -6.91 -6.95 7.09
N ASP A 69 -6.94 -8.28 7.18
CA ASP A 69 -5.93 -9.04 7.91
C ASP A 69 -4.55 -8.91 7.27
N GLY A 70 -4.50 -8.97 5.92
CA GLY A 70 -3.29 -8.70 5.17
C GLY A 70 -2.77 -7.28 5.38
N ALA A 71 -3.66 -6.28 5.38
CA ALA A 71 -3.30 -4.88 5.62
C ALA A 71 -2.73 -4.65 7.02
N LYS A 72 -3.27 -5.29 8.06
CA LYS A 72 -2.73 -5.19 9.43
C LYS A 72 -1.34 -5.82 9.54
N LYS A 73 -1.13 -6.98 8.92
CA LYS A 73 0.19 -7.64 8.86
C LYS A 73 1.21 -6.79 8.11
N LEU A 74 0.82 -6.22 6.98
CA LEU A 74 1.66 -5.32 6.19
C LEU A 74 2.00 -4.05 6.95
N TYR A 75 1.01 -3.41 7.57
CA TYR A 75 1.21 -2.24 8.41
C TYR A 75 2.28 -2.53 9.47
N ALA A 76 2.12 -3.60 10.26
CA ALA A 76 3.10 -3.97 11.28
C ALA A 76 4.51 -4.32 10.73
N SER A 77 4.59 -4.76 9.48
CA SER A 77 5.86 -5.09 8.80
C SER A 77 6.53 -3.88 8.14
N LEU A 78 5.83 -2.77 7.95
CA LEU A 78 6.37 -1.58 7.30
C LEU A 78 7.14 -0.73 8.33
N PRO A 79 8.31 -0.19 7.95
CA PRO A 79 9.14 0.55 8.89
C PRO A 79 8.56 1.92 9.25
N GLU A 80 7.77 2.51 8.35
CA GLU A 80 7.26 3.87 8.51
C GLU A 80 5.73 3.88 8.55
N HIS A 81 5.19 4.34 9.67
CA HIS A 81 3.76 4.51 9.89
C HIS A 81 3.42 5.99 9.81
N ILE A 82 2.57 6.36 8.86
CA ILE A 82 2.13 7.74 8.64
C ILE A 82 0.97 8.08 9.58
N LEU A 83 0.10 7.11 9.84
CA LEU A 83 -0.99 7.22 10.80
C LEU A 83 -0.85 6.17 11.90
N PRO A 84 -1.29 6.45 13.14
CA PRO A 84 -1.31 5.45 14.20
C PRO A 84 -2.32 4.34 13.89
N PHE A 85 -2.08 3.14 14.41
CA PHE A 85 -2.89 1.95 14.12
C PHE A 85 -4.38 2.15 14.38
N THR A 86 -4.72 2.85 15.47
CA THR A 86 -6.11 3.15 15.85
C THR A 86 -6.82 4.01 14.82
N GLU A 87 -6.13 4.98 14.21
CA GLU A 87 -6.69 5.83 13.15
C GLU A 87 -6.69 5.12 11.80
N ALA A 88 -5.61 4.40 11.50
CA ALA A 88 -5.45 3.64 10.25
C ALA A 88 -6.57 2.60 10.05
N PHE A 89 -7.10 2.04 11.14
CA PHE A 89 -8.14 1.01 11.13
C PHE A 89 -9.44 1.40 11.88
N ALA A 90 -9.65 2.70 12.18
CA ALA A 90 -10.75 3.19 13.03
C ALA A 90 -12.17 2.77 12.57
N ASP A 91 -12.47 2.85 11.28
CA ASP A 91 -13.81 2.47 10.77
C ASP A 91 -14.10 0.97 10.84
N GLN A 92 -13.13 0.16 11.26
CA GLN A 92 -13.33 -1.27 11.52
C GLN A 92 -13.59 -1.55 13.01
N GLN A 93 -13.67 -0.50 13.83
CA GLN A 93 -13.94 -0.56 15.27
C GLN A 93 -15.30 0.03 15.68
N ALA A 94 -16.18 0.36 14.73
CA ALA A 94 -17.54 0.78 15.08
C ALA A 94 -18.28 -0.35 15.86
N PRO A 95 -19.03 0.00 16.92
CA PRO A 95 -19.43 -0.95 17.94
C PRO A 95 -20.50 -1.91 17.44
N ILE A 96 -20.42 -3.15 17.90
CA ILE A 96 -21.57 -4.06 17.94
C ILE A 96 -22.60 -3.38 18.84
N ILE A 97 -23.72 -2.93 18.25
CA ILE A 97 -24.89 -2.41 18.96
C ILE A 97 -25.64 -3.57 19.61
#